data_AF-A0A1F2ZH29-F1
#
_entry.id   AF-A0A1F2ZH29-F1
#
_cell.length_a   1.000
_cell.length_b   1.000
_cell.length_c   1.000
_cell.angle_alpha   90.00
_cell.angle_beta   90.00
_cell.angle_gamma   90.00
#
_symmetry.space_group_name_H-M   'P 1'
#
loop_
_entity.id
_entity.type
_entity.pdbx_description
1 polymer ?
#
loop_
_entity_poly.entity_id
_entity_poly.type
_entity_poly.pdbx_seq_one_letter_code
_entity_poly.pdbx_strand_id
1 'polypeptide(L)' 'MGLSIWHILVLLIVLILVFGTSRIKTLGRDLGTAMKDFRHSINDDSAMIGNSQDDLKQNHKTTQVAQDK' A
#
# COMPACT_ATOMS: atom_id res chain seq x y z
N MET A 1 25.95 -22.97 2.58
CA MET A 1 24.86 -22.71 3.54
C MET A 1 24.16 -21.42 3.13
N GLY A 2 23.18 -21.52 2.22
CA GLY A 2 22.52 -20.34 1.64
C GLY A 2 21.36 -19.84 2.49
N LEU A 3 20.92 -18.60 2.25
CA LEU A 3 19.73 -18.01 2.83
C LEU A 3 18.48 -18.73 2.29
N SER A 4 18.16 -19.88 2.88
CA SER A 4 16.91 -20.59 2.57
C SER A 4 15.74 -19.90 3.27
N ILE A 5 14.60 -19.84 2.58
CA ILE A 5 13.34 -19.24 3.05
C ILE A 5 12.95 -19.72 4.46
N TRP A 6 13.31 -20.96 4.81
CA TRP A 6 13.12 -21.52 6.16
C TRP A 6 13.83 -20.74 7.28
N HIS A 7 15.00 -20.17 7.01
CA HIS A 7 15.74 -19.38 8.00
C HIS A 7 15.08 -18.01 8.22
N ILE A 8 14.52 -17.41 7.16
CA ILE A 8 13.83 -16.12 7.24
C ILE A 8 12.58 -16.25 8.10
N LEU A 9 11.84 -17.35 7.99
CA LEU A 9 10.62 -17.58 8.78
C LEU A 9 10.91 -17.71 10.27
N VAL A 10 11.96 -18.46 10.64
CA VAL A 10 12.40 -18.61 12.03
C VAL A 10 12.93 -17.29 12.59
N LEU A 11 13.72 -16.55 11.80
CA LEU A 11 14.23 -15.24 12.19
C LEU A 11 13.08 -14.24 12.45
N LEU A 12 12.05 -14.24 11.59
CA LEU A 12 10.89 -13.38 11.72
C LEU A 12 10.15 -13.63 13.04
N ILE A 13 9.95 -14.90 13.41
CA ILE A 13 9.30 -15.27 14.68
C ILE A 13 10.11 -14.73 15.86
N VAL A 14 11.42 -14.94 15.87
CA VAL A 14 12.29 -14.46 16.97
C VAL A 14 12.25 -12.93 17.08
N LEU A 15 12.30 -12.21 15.95
CA LEU A 15 12.18 -10.74 15.95
C LEU A 15 10.83 -10.28 16.51
N ILE A 16 9.74 -10.94 16.14
CA ILE A 16 8.41 -10.60 16.66
C ILE A 16 8.32 -10.86 18.18
N LEU A 17 8.94 -11.91 18.70
CA LEU A 17 8.97 -12.18 20.15
C LEU A 17 9.80 -11.15 20.91
N VAL A 18 10.95 -10.73 20.36
CA VAL A 18 11.85 -9.75 21.01
C VAL A 18 11.29 -8.33 20.95
N PHE A 19 10.82 -7.90 19.77
CA PHE A 19 10.34 -6.53 19.56
C PHE A 19 8.84 -6.37 19.86
N GLY A 20 8.10 -7.47 19.95
CA GLY A 20 6.63 -7.48 20.01
C GLY A 20 5.99 -7.13 18.67
N THR A 21 4.77 -7.64 18.43
CA THR A 21 4.00 -7.33 17.20
C THR A 21 3.58 -5.86 17.10
N SER A 22 3.46 -5.17 18.25
CA SER A 22 2.93 -3.80 18.31
C SER A 22 3.86 -2.78 17.64
N ARG A 23 5.18 -2.91 17.83
CA ARG A 23 6.17 -2.04 17.19
C ARG A 23 6.31 -2.33 15.69
N ILE A 24 6.32 -3.62 15.33
CA ILE A 24 6.41 -4.06 13.94
C ILE A 24 5.15 -3.67 13.15
N LYS A 25 3.96 -3.68 13.75
CA LYS A 25 2.72 -3.27 13.08
C LYS A 25 2.70 -1.78 12.76
N THR A 26 3.14 -0.92 13.68
CA THR A 26 3.17 0.53 13.44
C THR A 26 4.23 0.87 12.41
N LEU A 27 5.47 0.40 12.58
CA LEU A 27 6.55 0.64 11.62
C LEU A 27 6.29 -0.03 10.26
N GLY A 28 5.73 -1.23 10.26
CA GLY A 28 5.38 -1.97 9.05
C GLY A 28 4.18 -1.37 8.30
N ARG A 29 3.28 -0.64 8.97
CA ARG A 29 2.22 0.11 8.30
C ARG A 29 2.78 1.31 7.54
N ASP A 30 3.71 2.04 8.15
CA ASP A 30 4.30 3.23 7.55
C ASP A 30 5.23 2.84 6.39
N LEU A 31 6.12 1.86 6.61
CA LEU A 31 6.98 1.29 5.57
C LEU A 31 6.18 0.55 4.50
N GLY A 32 5.11 -0.15 4.89
CA GLY A 32 4.24 -0.88 3.96
C GLY A 32 3.47 0.07 3.04
N THR A 33 3.08 1.24 3.53
CA THR A 33 2.41 2.26 2.70
C THR A 33 3.39 2.84 1.69
N ALA A 34 4.59 3.24 2.11
CA ALA A 34 5.63 3.74 1.21
C ALA A 34 6.06 2.70 0.15
N MET A 35 6.16 1.43 0.55
CA MET A 35 6.52 0.34 -0.36
C MET A 35 5.35 -0.06 -1.29
N LYS A 36 4.10 0.08 -0.84
CA LYS A 36 2.91 -0.09 -1.69
C LYS A 36 2.88 0.96 -2.80
N ASP A 37 3.14 2.22 -2.47
CA ASP A 37 3.17 3.30 -3.46
C ASP A 37 4.32 3.09 -4.44
N PHE A 38 5.51 2.71 -3.95
CA PHE A 38 6.63 2.32 -4.81
C PHE A 38 6.27 1.16 -5.75
N ARG A 39 5.61 0.10 -5.24
CA ARG A 39 5.14 -1.02 -6.06
C ARG A 39 4.10 -0.56 -7.08
N HIS A 40 3.21 0.34 -6.71
CA HIS A 40 2.19 0.86 -7.62
C HIS A 40 2.82 1.63 -8.77
N SER A 41 3.77 2.53 -8.49
CA SER A 41 4.46 3.31 -9.53
C SER A 41 5.24 2.43 -10.51
N ILE A 42 5.99 1.45 -10.02
CA ILE A 42 6.73 0.53 -10.93
C ILE A 42 5.80 -0.39 -11.73
N ASN A 43 4.60 -0.70 -11.22
CA ASN A 43 3.60 -1.48 -11.96
C ASN A 43 2.81 -0.59 -12.93
N ASP A 44 2.56 0.69 -12.61
CA ASP A 44 1.91 1.64 -13.50
C ASP A 44 2.80 1.96 -14.71
N ASP A 45 4.11 2.08 -14.53
CA ASP A 45 5.07 2.17 -15.64
C ASP A 45 5.05 0.92 -16.53
N SER A 46 4.71 -0.24 -15.96
CA SER A 46 4.51 -1.50 -16.71
C SER A 46 3.10 -1.64 -17.30
N ALA A 47 2.09 -1.00 -16.70
CA ALA A 47 0.68 -1.01 -17.09
C ALA A 47 0.29 0.14 -18.04
N MET A 48 1.21 1.06 -18.35
CA MET A 48 1.10 1.95 -19.53
C MET A 48 1.06 1.13 -20.84
N ILE A 49 1.39 -0.17 -20.81
CA ILE A 49 0.99 -1.17 -21.80
C ILE A 49 -0.27 -1.90 -21.28
N GLY A 50 -1.38 -1.17 -21.12
CA GLY A 50 -2.71 -1.72 -20.82
C GLY A 50 -3.17 -1.62 -19.37
N ASN A 51 -3.81 -0.51 -18.99
CA ASN A 51 -5.25 -0.44 -18.73
C ASN A 51 -5.63 1.00 -18.27
N SER A 52 -5.99 1.86 -19.22
CA SER A 52 -6.62 3.17 -18.94
C SER A 52 -8.09 2.98 -18.57
N GLN A 53 -8.39 2.62 -17.32
CA GLN A 53 -9.75 2.71 -16.79
C GLN A 53 -9.71 2.66 -15.26
N ASP A 54 -9.70 3.83 -14.60
CA ASP A 54 -10.42 4.03 -13.32
C ASP A 54 -10.39 5.47 -12.75
N ASP A 55 -9.95 6.50 -13.49
CA ASP A 55 -10.04 7.91 -13.06
C ASP A 55 -11.29 8.67 -13.58
N LEU A 56 -12.50 8.13 -13.37
CA LEU A 56 -13.76 8.84 -13.68
C LEU A 56 -14.84 8.78 -12.59
N LYS A 57 -14.51 8.40 -11.35
CA LYS A 57 -15.51 8.36 -10.26
C LYS A 57 -15.00 9.00 -8.98
N GLN A 58 -15.15 10.33 -8.86
CA GLN A 58 -15.67 11.03 -7.67
C GLN A 58 -15.37 12.55 -7.70
N ASN A 59 -16.15 13.34 -8.44
CA ASN A 59 -16.44 14.71 -8.00
C ASN A 59 -17.67 15.33 -8.70
N HIS A 60 -18.89 14.84 -8.44
CA HIS A 60 -20.07 15.69 -8.66
C HIS A 60 -21.24 15.30 -7.76
N LYS A 61 -21.19 15.74 -6.50
CA LYS A 61 -22.40 15.94 -5.68
C LYS A 61 -22.12 16.97 -4.59
N THR A 62 -22.46 18.23 -4.84
CA THR A 62 -23.05 19.17 -3.85
C THR A 62 -23.56 20.43 -4.57
N THR A 63 -24.87 20.43 -4.79
CA THR A 63 -25.84 21.51 -4.68
C THR A 63 -25.34 22.90 -4.25
N GLN A 64 -25.56 23.90 -5.12
CA GLN A 64 -25.79 25.31 -4.77
C GLN A 64 -26.93 25.81 -5.69
N VAL A 65 -28.20 25.64 -5.30
CA VAL A 65 -29.07 26.58 -4.57
C VAL A 65 -29.11 27.98 -5.21
N ALA A 66 -30.34 28.43 -5.51
CA ALA A 66 -30.77 29.79 -5.90
C ALA A 66 -30.55 30.20 -7.36
N GLN A 67 -31.53 29.86 -8.23
CA GLN A 67 -31.94 30.79 -9.28
C GLN A 67 -33.37 31.26 -8.95
N ASP A 68 -33.38 32.42 -8.29
CA ASP A 68 -34.54 33.28 -8.02
C ASP A 68 -35.05 33.84 -9.37
N LYS A 69 -36.38 33.78 -9.54
CA LYS A 69 -37.27 34.47 -10.50
C LYS A 69 -36.81 34.76 -11.94
#